data_AF-A0A936ND77-F1
#
_entry.id   AF-A0A936ND77-F1
#
_cell.length_a   1.000
_cell.length_b   1.000
_cell.length_c   1.000
_cell.angle_alpha   90.00
_cell.angle_beta   90.00
_cell.angle_gamma   90.00
#
_symmetry.space_group_name_H-M   'P 1'
#
loop_
_entity.id
_entity.type
_entity.pdbx_description
1 polymer ?
#
loop_
_entity_poly.entity_id
_entity_poly.type
_entity_poly.pdbx_seq_one_letter_code
_entity_poly.pdbx_strand_id
1 'polypeptide(L)'
;MYKKSMVTLAILREVAASGWVSVDEIAAAFGESTGWTITERGLYRTMRRLASSGVLATVEVEVPRTGAKRKNFELTDLGKRYLKRIEAELLV
;
A
#
# COMPACT_ATOMS: atom_id res chain seq x y z
N MET A 1 4.86 17.72 9.56
CA MET A 1 4.43 16.94 8.37
C MET A 1 5.05 15.53 8.26
N TYR A 2 5.86 15.05 9.23
CA TYR A 2 6.59 13.77 9.12
C TYR A 2 5.75 12.48 9.19
N LYS A 3 4.73 12.42 10.08
CA LYS A 3 4.02 11.16 10.39
C LYS A 3 3.22 10.58 9.20
N LYS A 4 2.60 11.44 8.39
CA LYS A 4 1.85 11.00 7.19
C LYS A 4 2.77 10.45 6.09
N SER A 5 3.96 11.03 5.93
CA SER A 5 4.96 10.54 4.99
C SER A 5 5.50 9.19 5.42
N MET A 6 5.72 8.96 6.73
CA MET A 6 6.15 7.66 7.27
C MET A 6 5.11 6.55 7.08
N VAL A 7 3.82 6.82 7.32
CA VAL A 7 2.75 5.83 7.07
C VAL A 7 2.67 5.47 5.59
N THR A 8 2.76 6.47 4.70
CA THR A 8 2.73 6.22 3.26
C THR A 8 3.95 5.40 2.81
N LEU A 9 5.14 5.73 3.35
CA LEU A 9 6.36 4.96 3.07
C LEU A 9 6.20 3.49 3.48
N ALA A 10 5.78 3.24 4.73
CA ALA A 10 5.62 1.89 5.23
C ALA A 10 4.62 1.09 4.37
N ILE A 11 3.46 1.67 4.04
CA ILE A 11 2.49 1.02 3.12
C ILE A 11 3.13 0.69 1.76
N LEU A 12 3.87 1.62 1.16
CA LEU A 12 4.50 1.39 -0.15
C LEU A 12 5.57 0.30 -0.10
N ARG A 13 6.30 0.17 1.02
CA ARG A 13 7.25 -0.93 1.23
C ARG A 13 6.56 -2.29 1.32
N GLU A 14 5.44 -2.37 2.05
CA GLU A 14 4.66 -3.62 2.13
C GLU A 14 4.13 -4.05 0.76
N VAL A 15 3.63 -3.10 -0.05
CA VAL A 15 3.20 -3.39 -1.43
C VAL A 15 4.40 -3.80 -2.30
N ALA A 16 5.55 -3.13 -2.15
CA ALA A 16 6.75 -3.45 -2.93
C ALA A 16 7.25 -4.88 -2.69
N ALA A 17 7.10 -5.38 -1.46
CA ALA A 17 7.59 -6.70 -1.06
C ALA A 17 6.72 -7.86 -1.60
N SER A 18 5.48 -7.60 -2.00
CA SER A 18 4.43 -8.63 -1.99
C SER A 18 3.70 -8.85 -3.33
N GLY A 19 4.12 -8.22 -4.43
CA GLY A 19 3.42 -8.31 -5.71
C GLY A 19 1.97 -7.78 -5.62
N TRP A 20 1.00 -8.54 -6.12
CA TRP A 20 -0.43 -8.17 -6.06
C TRP A 20 -1.04 -8.45 -4.69
N VAL A 21 -1.31 -7.38 -3.92
CA VAL A 21 -1.79 -7.47 -2.53
C VAL A 21 -3.09 -6.75 -2.27
N SER A 22 -3.90 -7.31 -1.37
CA SER A 22 -5.14 -6.70 -0.89
C SER A 22 -4.92 -5.74 0.27
N VAL A 23 -5.96 -4.97 0.60
CA VAL A 23 -5.96 -4.05 1.76
C VAL A 23 -5.77 -4.81 3.07
N ASP A 24 -6.38 -5.98 3.22
CA ASP A 24 -6.32 -6.76 4.46
C ASP A 24 -4.92 -7.34 4.70
N GLU A 25 -4.29 -7.86 3.64
CA GLU A 25 -2.90 -8.34 3.67
C GLU A 25 -1.94 -7.21 4.05
N ILE A 26 -2.12 -6.01 3.49
CA ILE A 26 -1.33 -4.83 3.86
C ILE A 26 -1.56 -4.42 5.31
N ALA A 27 -2.80 -4.46 5.80
CA ALA A 27 -3.11 -4.08 7.18
C ALA A 27 -2.39 -5.00 8.18
N ALA A 28 -2.38 -6.31 7.92
CA ALA A 28 -1.68 -7.29 8.73
C ALA A 28 -0.16 -7.06 8.69
N ALA A 29 0.43 -6.98 7.50
CA ALA A 29 1.87 -6.80 7.32
C ALA A 29 2.38 -5.47 7.92
N PHE A 30 1.63 -4.38 7.73
CA PHE A 30 1.97 -3.07 8.29
C PHE A 30 2.02 -3.09 9.83
N GLY A 31 1.05 -3.75 10.47
CA GLY A 31 1.02 -3.87 11.93
C GLY A 31 2.21 -4.67 12.46
N GLU A 32 2.55 -5.76 11.79
CA GLU A 32 3.68 -6.63 12.13
C GLU A 32 5.03 -5.92 11.93
N SER A 33 5.21 -5.20 10.82
CA SER A 33 6.50 -4.57 10.48
C SER A 33 6.78 -3.27 11.22
N THR A 34 5.74 -2.50 11.59
CA THR A 34 5.91 -1.16 12.19
C THR A 34 5.53 -1.09 13.67
N GLY A 35 4.75 -2.06 14.18
CA GLY A 35 4.10 -1.95 15.49
C GLY A 35 3.05 -0.84 15.58
N TRP A 36 2.68 -0.22 14.46
CA TRP A 36 1.68 0.85 14.41
C TRP A 36 0.31 0.32 14.01
N THR A 37 -0.73 1.00 14.48
CA THR A 37 -2.11 0.71 14.06
C THR A 37 -2.55 1.71 12.98
N ILE A 38 -3.17 1.19 11.93
CA ILE A 38 -3.90 1.97 10.94
C ILE A 38 -5.35 1.49 10.89
N THR A 39 -6.30 2.42 10.82
CA THR A 39 -7.70 2.04 10.65
C THR A 39 -7.93 1.53 9.24
N GLU A 40 -8.76 0.51 9.08
CA GLU A 40 -9.12 -0.07 7.77
C GLU A 40 -9.59 1.01 6.79
N ARG A 41 -10.49 1.90 7.24
CA ARG A 41 -10.97 3.04 6.44
C ARG A 41 -9.85 4.04 6.09
N GLY A 42 -8.85 4.20 6.94
CA GLY A 42 -7.68 5.04 6.70
C GLY A 42 -6.76 4.43 5.65
N LEU A 43 -6.49 3.13 5.77
CA LEU A 43 -5.69 2.38 4.80
C LEU A 43 -6.37 2.35 3.44
N TYR A 44 -7.66 1.98 3.37
CA TYR A 44 -8.43 1.96 2.13
C TYR A 44 -8.40 3.30 1.40
N ARG A 45 -8.60 4.42 2.11
CA ARG A 45 -8.53 5.77 1.51
C ARG A 45 -7.13 6.09 0.98
N THR A 46 -6.09 5.66 1.70
CA THR A 46 -4.70 5.87 1.28
C THR A 46 -4.38 5.07 0.01
N MET A 47 -4.72 3.77 0.00
CA MET A 47 -4.55 2.88 -1.15
C MET A 47 -5.32 3.41 -2.37
N ARG A 48 -6.59 3.80 -2.18
CA ARG A 48 -7.42 4.36 -3.27
C ARG A 48 -6.85 5.66 -3.82
N ARG A 49 -6.33 6.54 -2.96
CA ARG A 49 -5.68 7.79 -3.38
C ARG A 49 -4.42 7.49 -4.21
N LEU A 50 -3.56 6.58 -3.76
CA LEU A 50 -2.34 6.19 -4.47
C LEU A 50 -2.66 5.53 -5.83
N ALA A 51 -3.72 4.73 -5.90
CA ALA A 51 -4.20 4.19 -7.17
C ALA A 51 -4.70 5.31 -8.11
N SER A 52 -5.50 6.24 -7.59
CA SER A 52 -6.00 7.38 -8.40
C SER A 52 -4.89 8.30 -8.92
N SER A 53 -3.73 8.33 -8.25
CA SER A 53 -2.55 9.09 -8.70
C SER A 53 -1.60 8.27 -9.58
N GLY A 54 -1.95 7.04 -9.96
CA GLY A 54 -1.12 6.15 -10.77
C GLY A 54 0.10 5.57 -10.05
N VAL A 55 0.21 5.72 -8.72
CA VAL A 55 1.28 5.12 -7.92
C VAL A 55 1.05 3.61 -7.76
N LEU A 56 -0.22 3.21 -7.65
CA LEU A 56 -0.62 1.80 -7.59
C LEU A 56 -1.44 1.41 -8.82
N ALA A 57 -1.16 0.24 -9.38
CA ALA A 57 -2.07 -0.44 -10.28
C ALA A 57 -3.14 -1.16 -9.45
N THR A 58 -4.29 -1.45 -10.04
CA THR A 58 -5.35 -2.22 -9.38
C THR A 58 -5.86 -3.32 -10.28
N VAL A 59 -6.12 -4.50 -9.71
CA VAL A 59 -6.76 -5.63 -10.39
C VAL A 59 -7.89 -6.19 -9.50
N GLU A 60 -8.97 -6.65 -10.11
CA GLU A 60 -10.01 -7.42 -9.41
C GLU A 60 -9.63 -8.90 -9.45
N VAL A 61 -9.58 -9.52 -8.29
CA VAL A 61 -9.30 -10.94 -8.11
C VAL A 61 -10.52 -11.58 -7.44
N GLU A 62 -10.97 -12.72 -7.97
CA GLU A 62 -12.01 -13.50 -7.32
C GLU A 62 -11.46 -14.16 -6.06
N VAL A 63 -12.19 -14.01 -4.95
CA VAL A 63 -11.88 -14.68 -3.70
C VAL A 63 -12.33 -16.14 -3.82
N PRO A 64 -11.39 -17.10 -3.67
CA PRO A 64 -11.76 -18.52 -3.70
C PRO A 64 -12.84 -18.80 -2.65
N ARG A 65 -13.81 -19.66 -3.02
CA ARG A 65 -14.92 -20.14 -2.18
C ARG A 65 -16.08 -19.18 -1.93
N THR A 66 -15.89 -17.86 -2.02
CA THR A 66 -17.00 -16.90 -1.84
C THR A 66 -17.47 -16.28 -3.16
N GLY A 67 -16.65 -16.30 -4.21
CA GLY A 67 -16.93 -15.62 -5.48
C GLY A 67 -16.95 -14.10 -5.36
N ALA A 68 -16.64 -13.56 -4.17
CA ALA A 68 -16.55 -12.13 -3.95
C ALA A 68 -15.35 -11.57 -4.72
N LYS A 69 -15.49 -10.37 -5.27
CA LYS A 69 -14.37 -9.67 -5.92
C LYS A 69 -13.60 -8.87 -4.90
N ARG A 70 -12.29 -9.11 -4.81
CA ARG A 70 -11.35 -8.33 -4.00
C ARG A 70 -10.48 -7.50 -4.92
N LYS A 71 -10.19 -6.27 -4.51
CA LYS A 71 -9.23 -5.42 -5.21
C LYS A 71 -7.83 -5.67 -4.66
N ASN A 72 -6.93 -6.07 -5.54
CA ASN A 72 -5.50 -6.16 -5.27
C ASN A 72 -4.76 -4.99 -5.92
N PHE A 73 -3.59 -4.68 -5.37
CA PHE A 73 -2.77 -3.53 -5.70
C PHE A 73 -1.32 -3.97 -5.91
N GLU A 74 -0.63 -3.30 -6.81
CA GLU A 74 0.82 -3.47 -7.04
C GLU A 74 1.44 -2.10 -7.37
N LEU A 75 2.73 -1.92 -7.09
CA LEU A 75 3.44 -0.71 -7.51
C LEU A 75 3.58 -0.63 -9.03
N THR A 76 3.17 0.50 -9.59
CA THR A 76 3.56 0.86 -10.96
C THR A 76 5.03 1.29 -11.00
N ASP A 77 5.58 1.48 -12.19
CA ASP A 77 6.92 2.08 -12.32
C ASP A 77 6.99 3.51 -11.78
N LEU A 78 5.89 4.26 -11.87
CA LEU A 78 5.76 5.56 -11.19
C LEU A 78 5.83 5.37 -9.67
N GLY A 79 5.11 4.40 -9.14
CA GLY A 79 5.13 4.09 -7.71
C GLY A 79 6.49 3.66 -7.19
N LYS A 80 7.23 2.84 -7.94
CA LYS A 80 8.61 2.44 -7.62
C LYS A 80 9.54 3.65 -7.56
N ARG A 81 9.46 4.58 -8.52
CA ARG A 81 10.23 5.84 -8.49
C ARG A 81 9.83 6.73 -7.32
N TYR A 82 8.54 6.82 -7.05
CA TYR A 82 8.01 7.61 -5.94
C TYR A 82 8.48 7.09 -4.58
N LEU A 83 8.47 5.76 -4.39
CA LEU A 83 9.01 5.12 -3.19
C LEU A 83 10.50 5.46 -2.99
N LYS A 84 11.33 5.22 -4.02
CA LYS A 84 12.77 5.55 -3.96
C LYS A 84 13.04 7.01 -3.59
N ARG A 85 12.23 7.94 -4.09
CA ARG A 85 12.35 9.37 -3.76
C ARG A 85 12.05 9.65 -2.28
N ILE A 86 10.97 9.09 -1.73
CA ILE A 86 10.63 9.27 -0.31
C ILE A 86 11.71 8.64 0.58
N GLU A 87 12.25 7.49 0.20
CA GLU A 87 13.34 6.85 0.93
C GLU A 87 14.60 7.72 0.95
N ALA A 88 14.95 8.34 -0.17
CA ALA A 88 16.06 9.28 -0.25
C ALA A 88 15.84 10.53 0.63
N GLU A 89 14.62 11.07 0.68
CA GLU A 89 14.28 12.24 1.51
C GLU A 89 14.34 11.98 3.02
N LEU A 90 14.24 10.71 3.45
CA LEU A 90 14.28 10.33 4.87
C LEU A 90 15.68 9.95 5.38
N LEU A 91 16.64 9.78 4.47
CA LEU A 91 18.05 9.54 4.80
C LEU A 91 18.86 10.84 4.94
N VAL A 92 18.20 12.00 4.76
CA VAL A 92 18.75 13.36 4.91
C VAL A 92 18.23 13.97 6.20
#